data_AF-A0AB38D3K3-F1
#
_entry.id   AF-A0AB38D3K3-F1
#
_cell.length_a   1.000
_cell.length_b   1.000
_cell.length_c   1.000
_cell.angle_alpha   90.00
_cell.angle_beta   90.00
_cell.angle_gamma   90.00
#
_symmetry.space_group_name_H-M   'P 1'
#
loop_
_entity.id
_entity.type
_entity.pdbx_description
1 polymer ?
#
loop_
_entity_poly.entity_id
_entity_poly.type
_entity_poly.pdbx_seq_one_letter_code
_entity_poly.pdbx_strand_id
1 'polypeptide(L)' 'MNADRPLDLITIAEAAELLGEEVLGIGQAIGVWMVRGVLMVSQREVIEYQLRSAGLIPAAEWTGPDPV' A
#
# COMPACT_ATOMS: atom_id res chain seq x y z
N MET A 1 6.85 0.50 -20.18
CA MET A 1 7.16 -0.46 -19.10
C MET A 1 5.82 -0.81 -18.49
N ASN A 2 5.29 -2.02 -18.70
CA ASN A 2 4.05 -2.40 -18.03
C ASN A 2 4.39 -2.50 -16.54
N ALA A 3 3.77 -1.70 -15.69
CA ALA A 3 3.87 -1.91 -14.25
C ALA A 3 3.26 -3.28 -13.98
N ASP A 4 4.11 -4.30 -13.82
CA ASP A 4 3.68 -5.64 -13.47
C ASP A 4 2.96 -5.56 -12.12
N ARG A 5 1.67 -5.90 -12.12
CA ARG A 5 0.83 -5.88 -10.92
C ARG A 5 1.55 -6.64 -9.79
N PRO A 6 1.62 -6.08 -8.57
CA PRO A 6 2.19 -6.78 -7.42
C PRO A 6 1.52 -8.15 -7.24
N LEU A 7 2.31 -9.18 -6.94
CA LEU A 7 1.79 -10.54 -6.72
C LEU A 7 1.19 -10.72 -5.32
N ASP A 8 1.47 -9.78 -4.41
CA ASP A 8 1.15 -9.78 -2.99
C ASP A 8 -0.02 -8.85 -2.66
N LEU A 9 -1.11 -8.96 -3.42
CA LEU A 9 -2.28 -8.12 -3.20
C LEU A 9 -3.15 -8.64 -2.04
N ILE A 10 -3.49 -7.74 -1.13
CA ILE A 10 -4.49 -7.92 -0.09
C ILE A 10 -5.63 -6.92 -0.29
N THR A 11 -6.80 -7.21 0.24
CA THR A 11 -7.92 -6.27 0.24
C THR A 11 -7.61 -5.07 1.15
N ILE A 12 -8.25 -3.94 0.88
CA ILE A 12 -8.13 -2.76 1.75
C ILE A 12 -8.61 -3.06 3.19
N ALA A 13 -9.58 -3.96 3.36
CA ALA A 13 -10.04 -4.38 4.68
C ALA A 13 -8.93 -5.12 5.45
N GLU A 14 -8.24 -6.07 4.82
CA GLU A 14 -7.09 -6.77 5.41
C GLU A 14 -5.94 -5.79 5.73
N ALA A 15 -5.69 -4.82 4.86
CA ALA A 15 -4.69 -3.78 5.12
C ALA A 15 -5.03 -2.92 6.34
N ALA A 16 -6.31 -2.55 6.51
CA ALA A 16 -6.77 -1.80 7.68
C ALA A 16 -6.62 -2.59 8.98
N GLU A 17 -6.91 -3.90 8.96
CA GLU A 17 -6.67 -4.78 10.11
C GLU A 17 -5.19 -4.88 10.47
N LEU A 18 -4.29 -4.94 9.48
CA LEU A 18 -2.84 -4.98 9.70
C LEU A 18 -2.29 -3.68 10.29
N LEU A 19 -2.80 -2.54 9.86
CA LEU A 19 -2.34 -1.23 10.30
C LEU A 19 -3.01 -0.75 11.59
N GLY A 20 -4.20 -1.26 11.91
CA GLY A 20 -5.06 -0.70 12.96
C GLY A 20 -5.58 0.70 12.62
N GLU A 21 -5.58 1.08 11.33
CA GLU A 21 -5.97 2.40 10.82
C GLU A 21 -7.28 2.35 10.03
N GLU A 22 -7.94 3.51 9.88
CA GLU A 22 -9.11 3.62 9.01
C GLU A 22 -8.74 3.51 7.51
N VAL A 23 -9.50 2.66 6.82
CA VAL A 23 -9.45 2.34 5.39
C VAL A 23 -9.21 3.54 4.45
N LEU A 24 -9.79 4.71 4.76
CA LEU A 24 -9.73 5.90 3.91
C LEU A 24 -8.34 6.53 3.79
N GLY A 25 -7.50 6.44 4.83
CA GLY A 25 -6.14 7.00 4.80
C GLY A 25 -5.16 6.18 3.96
N ILE A 26 -5.36 4.86 3.93
CA ILE A 26 -4.46 3.90 3.28
C ILE A 26 -4.43 4.12 1.77
N GLY A 27 -5.60 4.27 1.14
CA GLY A 27 -5.71 4.41 -0.32
C GLY A 27 -5.09 5.69 -0.91
N GLN A 28 -4.76 6.69 -0.08
CA GLN A 28 -4.04 7.88 -0.51
C GLN A 28 -2.52 7.76 -0.33
N ALA A 29 -2.07 6.82 0.50
CA ALA A 29 -0.67 6.68 0.87
C ALA A 29 0.07 5.60 0.06
N ILE A 30 -0.66 4.62 -0.49
CA ILE A 30 -0.09 3.47 -1.23
C ILE A 30 -0.85 3.22 -2.54
N GLY A 31 -0.25 2.46 -3.46
CA GLY A 31 -0.86 2.10 -4.74
C GLY A 31 -2.12 1.24 -4.57
N VAL A 32 -3.22 1.64 -5.22
CA VAL A 32 -4.49 0.90 -5.20
C VAL A 32 -4.75 0.26 -6.55
N TRP A 33 -5.09 -1.03 -6.53
CA TRP A 33 -5.36 -1.86 -7.69
C TRP A 33 -6.81 -2.34 -7.69
N MET A 34 -7.50 -2.20 -8.82
CA MET A 34 -8.82 -2.80 -8.98
C MET A 34 -8.70 -4.21 -9.60
N VAL A 35 -9.10 -5.23 -8.86
CA VAL A 35 -9.08 -6.63 -9.30
C VAL A 35 -10.49 -7.19 -9.20
N ARG A 36 -11.11 -7.48 -10.37
CA ARG A 36 -12.49 -8.01 -10.45
C ARG A 36 -13.52 -7.18 -9.65
N GLY A 37 -13.35 -5.87 -9.62
CA GLY A 37 -14.25 -4.94 -8.89
C GLY A 37 -13.94 -4.78 -7.41
N VAL A 38 -12.90 -5.44 -6.89
CA VAL A 38 -12.43 -5.29 -5.51
C VAL A 38 -11.20 -4.39 -5.50
N LEU A 39 -11.17 -3.43 -4.57
CA LEU A 39 -9.99 -2.61 -4.32
C LEU A 39 -8.98 -3.39 -3.48
N MET A 40 -7.77 -3.50 -4.00
CA MET A 40 -6.67 -4.24 -3.39
C MET A 40 -5.43 -3.35 -3.35
N VAL A 41 -4.53 -3.64 -2.43
CA VAL A 41 -3.26 -2.93 -2.21
C VAL A 41 -2.13 -3.95 -2.06
N SER A 42 -0.89 -3.56 -2.35
CA SER A 42 0.25 -4.44 -2.07
C SER A 42 0.50 -4.54 -0.58
N GLN A 43 0.59 -5.76 -0.07
CA GLN A 43 0.93 -6.01 1.33
C GLN A 43 2.31 -5.44 1.69
N ARG A 44 3.27 -5.54 0.77
CA ARG A 44 4.59 -4.92 0.94
C ARG A 44 4.49 -3.41 1.14
N GLU A 45 3.72 -2.71 0.29
CA GLU A 45 3.54 -1.26 0.43
C GLU A 45 2.87 -0.88 1.76
N VAL A 46 1.91 -1.70 2.23
CA VAL A 46 1.28 -1.54 3.55
C VAL A 46 2.31 -1.63 4.69
N ILE A 47 3.20 -2.62 4.65
CA ILE A 47 4.27 -2.79 5.66
C ILE A 47 5.25 -1.62 5.60
N GLU A 48 5.67 -1.22 4.40
CA GLU A 48 6.59 -0.07 4.22
C GLU A 48 5.97 1.23 4.74
N TYR A 49 4.66 1.43 4.51
CA TYR A 49 3.91 2.55 5.08
C TYR A 49 3.91 2.49 6.62
N GLN A 50 3.61 1.34 7.22
CA GLN A 50 3.61 1.17 8.68
C GLN A 50 4.97 1.51 9.29
N LEU A 51 6.04 0.98 8.70
CA LEU A 51 7.41 1.21 9.16
C LEU A 51 7.78 2.69 9.04
N ARG A 52 7.34 3.38 7.98
CA ARG A 52 7.54 4.83 7.83
C ARG A 52 6.76 5.63 8.88
N SER A 53 5.49 5.32 9.10
CA SER A 53 4.65 5.98 10.11
C SER A 53 5.22 5.81 11.52
N ALA A 54 5.91 4.69 11.77
CA ALA A 54 6.66 4.45 13.00
C ALA A 54 8.05 5.14 13.04
N GLY A 55 8.48 5.82 11.98
CA GLY A 55 9.79 6.47 11.88
C GLY A 55 10.97 5.51 11.67
N LEU A 56 10.71 4.27 11.27
CA LEU A 56 11.71 3.20 11.12
C LEU A 56 12.34 3.16 9.72
N ILE A 57 11.77 3.85 8.73
CA ILE A 57 12.34 4.01 7.38
C ILE A 57 12.62 5.51 7.14
N PRO A 58 13.86 5.90 6.80
CA PRO A 58 14.17 7.28 6.42
C PRO A 58 13.41 7.69 5.16
N ALA A 59 12.79 8.89 5.17
CA ALA A 59 12.03 9.41 4.04
C ALA A 59 12.83 9.48 2.72
N ALA A 60 14.16 9.54 2.79
CA ALA A 60 15.07 9.59 1.64
C ALA A 60 15.23 8.24 0.89
N GLU A 61 14.81 7.12 1.50
CA GLU A 61 14.90 5.79 0.88
C GLU A 61 13.63 5.40 0.12
N TRP A 62 12.62 6.29 0.07
CA TRP A 62 11.36 6.04 -0.61
C TRP A 62 11.29 6.68 -1.99
N THR A 63 11.01 5.86 -3.01
CA THR A 63 10.83 6.31 -4.41
C THR A 63 9.39 6.66 -4.77
N GLY A 64 8.47 6.71 -3.81
CA GLY A 64 7.05 6.93 -4.09
C GLY A 64 6.36 5.70 -4.71
N PRO A 65 5.01 5.67 -4.76
CA PRO A 65 4.33 4.76 -5.67
C PRO A 65 4.65 5.17 -7.11
N ASP A 66 4.87 4.19 -7.99
CA ASP A 66 5.03 4.47 -9.42
C ASP A 66 3.77 5.21 -9.92
N PRO A 67 3.90 6.38 -10.54
CA PRO A 67 2.75 7.07 -11.12
C PRO A 67 2.16 6.20 -12.22
N VAL A 68 0.88 5.86 -12.07
CA VAL A 68 0.09 5.10 -13.05
C VAL A 68 -0.15 5.93 -14.32
#